data_AF-A0AAW9JJK0-F1
#
_entry.id   AF-A0AAW9JJK0-F1
#
_cell.length_a   1.000
_cell.length_b   1.000
_cell.length_c   1.000
_cell.angle_alpha   90.00
_cell.angle_beta   90.00
_cell.angle_gamma   90.00
#
_symmetry.space_group_name_H-M   'P 1'
#
loop_
_entity.id
_entity.type
_entity.pdbx_description
1 polymer ?
#
loop_
_entity_poly.entity_id
_entity_poly.type
_entity_poly.pdbx_seq_one_letter_code
_entity_poly.pdbx_strand_id
1 'polypeptide(L)'
;MYEVADLFDVRSTFAARLDAYMEKEGISKKNLCKDAHISRPTLDKLLNVEITNKANFVKHVTKILNSLNITPSFLMSNRKNPLNRVKEFQNVLRIDTDSLAEDVGVDVETIQNLLSGKEVNQAVLYDVAMVMDTSTNALLGKNFFDAPIQVIDDFMKKTRRYDVSGFWGFLGIKLKSKEAYRWYPISSRIQYKLENQLDQEFAIIQTLSNRLIIFKMSEVEDIILMDEACDPLYEYGWSEELYELMIPPALCEACVEMYEDMDYFPDEEFSPKLKQAINLYLDNRGLSIEELQDELLEVKILFPSGNQLSMGYNTSENLNEILLSLSDMDGSFEFMDRFVTLTDYNEVIHHILLDNIALMELPLQLMDTEMAKFHDEMMAEFEGE
;
A
#
# COMPACT_ATOMS: atom_id res chain seq x y z
N MET A 1 -10.25 15.98 21.03
CA MET A 1 -9.77 15.27 22.24
C MET A 1 -9.95 13.79 21.94
N TYR A 2 -8.96 12.93 22.17
CA TYR A 2 -9.09 11.50 21.85
C TYR A 2 -9.93 10.78 22.88
N GLU A 3 -10.96 10.07 22.42
CA GLU A 3 -11.61 9.00 23.14
C GLU A 3 -10.87 7.67 22.92
N VAL A 4 -11.12 6.69 23.79
CA VAL A 4 -10.46 5.37 23.66
C VAL A 4 -10.88 4.66 22.37
N ALA A 5 -12.10 4.90 21.88
CA ALA A 5 -12.60 4.33 20.64
C ALA A 5 -11.78 4.76 19.42
N ASP A 6 -11.34 6.01 19.40
CA ASP A 6 -10.55 6.61 18.31
C ASP A 6 -9.15 5.99 18.22
N LEU A 7 -8.64 5.49 19.35
CA LEU A 7 -7.33 4.82 19.40
C LEU A 7 -7.29 3.51 18.60
N PHE A 8 -8.46 2.96 18.24
CA PHE A 8 -8.50 1.75 17.43
C PHE A 8 -7.90 2.00 16.06
N ASP A 9 -8.24 3.11 15.41
CA ASP A 9 -7.80 3.39 14.04
C ASP A 9 -6.32 3.83 13.99
N VAL A 10 -5.80 4.39 15.08
CA VAL A 10 -4.38 4.76 15.27
C VAL A 10 -3.59 3.78 16.15
N ARG A 11 -4.04 2.52 16.20
CA ARG A 11 -3.55 1.49 17.15
C ARG A 11 -2.06 1.17 17.03
N SER A 12 -1.48 1.28 15.84
CA SER A 12 -0.04 1.07 15.61
C SER A 12 0.77 2.12 16.38
N THR A 13 0.48 3.40 16.15
CA THR A 13 1.06 4.53 16.90
C THR A 13 0.81 4.42 18.40
N PHE A 14 -0.41 4.05 18.81
CA PHE A 14 -0.75 3.86 20.22
C PHE A 14 0.12 2.78 20.88
N ALA A 15 0.29 1.62 20.23
CA ALA A 15 1.10 0.52 20.74
C ALA A 15 2.56 0.94 20.94
N ALA A 16 3.16 1.62 19.97
CA ALA A 16 4.52 2.13 20.06
C ALA A 16 4.70 3.12 21.21
N ARG A 17 3.73 4.02 21.40
CA ARG A 17 3.78 5.02 22.47
C ARG A 17 3.53 4.43 23.85
N LEU A 18 2.69 3.40 23.94
CA LEU A 18 2.52 2.63 25.18
C LEU A 18 3.80 1.89 25.54
N ASP A 19 4.46 1.23 24.57
CA ASP A 19 5.77 0.58 24.77
C ASP A 19 6.80 1.60 25.31
N ALA A 20 6.95 2.75 24.65
CA ALA A 20 7.89 3.80 25.07
C ALA A 20 7.56 4.39 26.45
N TYR A 21 6.27 4.56 26.76
CA TYR A 21 5.83 5.02 28.08
C TYR A 21 6.18 4.00 29.17
N MET A 22 5.93 2.71 28.91
CA MET A 22 6.27 1.65 29.86
C MET A 22 7.76 1.58 30.13
N GLU A 23 8.59 1.71 29.09
CA GLU A 23 10.05 1.73 29.23
C GLU A 23 10.52 2.92 30.06
N LYS A 24 10.05 4.13 29.72
CA LYS A 24 10.40 5.37 30.41
C LYS A 24 10.03 5.34 31.91
N GLU A 25 8.86 4.81 32.24
CA GLU A 25 8.39 4.73 33.63
C GLU A 25 8.88 3.46 34.36
N GLY A 26 9.69 2.61 33.71
CA GLY A 26 10.20 1.36 34.29
C GLY A 26 9.11 0.33 34.59
N ILE A 27 7.99 0.38 33.87
CA ILE A 27 6.81 -0.47 34.08
C ILE A 27 7.00 -1.79 33.33
N SER A 28 7.19 -2.87 34.09
CA SER A 28 7.21 -4.21 33.49
C SER A 28 5.83 -4.61 32.97
N LYS A 29 5.80 -5.36 31.86
CA LYS A 29 4.55 -5.92 31.32
C LYS A 29 3.79 -6.79 32.34
N LYS A 30 4.50 -7.46 33.26
CA LYS A 30 3.90 -8.25 34.35
C LYS A 30 3.13 -7.36 35.33
N ASN A 31 3.71 -6.23 35.73
CA ASN A 31 3.06 -5.30 36.66
C ASN A 31 1.85 -4.66 36.01
N LEU A 32 1.99 -4.18 34.76
CA LEU A 32 0.86 -3.59 34.03
C LEU A 32 -0.31 -4.57 33.88
N CYS A 33 -0.06 -5.83 33.52
CA CYS A 33 -1.11 -6.84 33.42
C CYS A 33 -1.85 -7.06 34.76
N LYS A 34 -1.11 -7.08 35.86
CA LYS A 34 -1.66 -7.24 37.21
C LYS A 34 -2.57 -6.06 37.56
N ASP A 35 -2.09 -4.84 37.35
CA ASP A 35 -2.78 -3.61 37.76
C ASP A 35 -3.99 -3.30 36.86
N ALA A 36 -3.87 -3.57 35.56
CA ALA A 36 -4.98 -3.43 34.59
C ALA A 36 -5.98 -4.60 34.61
N HIS A 37 -5.71 -5.66 35.37
CA HIS A 37 -6.51 -6.90 35.36
C HIS A 37 -6.74 -7.46 33.95
N ILE A 38 -5.65 -7.61 33.19
CA ILE A 38 -5.63 -8.22 31.86
C ILE A 38 -4.61 -9.35 31.80
N SER A 39 -4.79 -10.28 30.86
CA SER A 39 -3.83 -11.37 30.65
C SER A 39 -2.57 -10.86 29.95
N ARG A 40 -1.42 -11.52 30.20
CA ARG A 40 -0.17 -11.25 29.48
C ARG A 40 -0.32 -11.42 27.96
N PRO A 41 -0.96 -12.49 27.44
CA PRO A 41 -1.24 -12.61 26.01
C PRO A 41 -2.08 -11.47 25.44
N THR A 42 -3.03 -10.92 26.20
CA THR A 42 -3.82 -9.77 25.74
C THR A 42 -2.97 -8.53 25.56
N LEU A 43 -2.08 -8.24 26.52
CA LEU A 43 -1.16 -7.11 26.41
C LEU A 43 -0.20 -7.29 25.23
N ASP A 44 0.37 -8.49 25.05
CA ASP A 44 1.27 -8.74 23.92
C ASP A 44 0.54 -8.58 22.57
N LYS A 45 -0.70 -9.06 22.44
CA LYS A 45 -1.53 -8.82 21.24
C LYS A 45 -1.78 -7.34 20.98
N LEU A 46 -1.97 -6.53 22.02
CA LEU A 46 -2.20 -5.11 21.89
C LEU A 46 -0.92 -4.38 21.41
N LEU A 47 0.22 -4.70 22.03
CA LEU A 47 1.52 -4.10 21.68
C LEU A 47 2.01 -4.54 20.29
N ASN A 48 1.63 -5.74 19.85
CA ASN A 48 1.89 -6.27 18.52
C ASN A 48 0.80 -5.89 17.49
N VAL A 49 -0.16 -5.04 17.85
CA VAL A 49 -1.21 -4.56 16.91
C VAL A 49 -2.10 -5.70 16.34
N GLU A 50 -2.29 -6.79 17.10
CA GLU A 50 -3.02 -8.00 16.68
C GLU A 50 -4.51 -8.01 17.10
N ILE A 51 -4.96 -7.01 17.85
CA ILE A 51 -6.38 -6.92 18.24
C ILE A 51 -7.18 -6.33 17.08
N THR A 52 -7.97 -7.17 16.41
CA THR A 52 -8.78 -6.77 15.23
C THR A 52 -10.21 -6.37 15.56
N ASN A 53 -10.68 -6.61 16.78
CA ASN A 53 -12.05 -6.27 17.19
C ASN A 53 -12.07 -4.98 18.02
N LYS A 54 -12.76 -3.94 17.52
CA LYS A 54 -12.84 -2.61 18.15
C LYS A 54 -13.36 -2.66 19.59
N ALA A 55 -14.40 -3.44 19.87
CA ALA A 55 -14.95 -3.56 21.23
C ALA A 55 -13.95 -4.19 22.22
N ASN A 56 -13.24 -5.25 21.81
CA ASN A 56 -12.19 -5.86 22.62
C ASN A 56 -11.02 -4.92 22.85
N PHE A 57 -10.59 -4.20 21.81
CA PHE A 57 -9.54 -3.19 21.91
C PHE A 57 -9.90 -2.12 22.94
N VAL A 58 -11.06 -1.47 22.78
CA VAL A 58 -11.54 -0.41 23.68
C VAL A 58 -11.58 -0.91 25.12
N LYS A 59 -12.19 -2.08 25.37
CA LYS A 59 -12.27 -2.68 26.69
C LYS A 59 -10.90 -2.84 27.37
N HIS A 60 -9.89 -3.31 26.63
CA HIS A 60 -8.57 -3.56 27.20
C HIS A 60 -7.73 -2.28 27.34
N VAL A 61 -7.82 -1.37 26.37
CA VAL A 61 -7.13 -0.08 26.43
C VAL A 61 -7.67 0.78 27.57
N THR A 62 -8.99 0.86 27.78
CA THR A 62 -9.58 1.58 28.92
C THR A 62 -9.01 1.08 30.25
N LYS A 63 -8.89 -0.24 30.43
CA LYS A 63 -8.31 -0.81 31.65
C LYS A 63 -6.85 -0.41 31.85
N ILE A 64 -6.05 -0.47 30.78
CA ILE A 64 -4.63 -0.08 30.80
C ILE A 64 -4.50 1.39 31.17
N LEU A 65 -5.17 2.29 30.45
CA LEU A 65 -5.07 3.73 30.68
C LEU A 65 -5.54 4.12 32.09
N ASN A 66 -6.62 3.50 32.59
CA ASN A 66 -7.09 3.70 33.96
C ASN A 66 -6.07 3.23 35.00
N SER A 67 -5.41 2.08 34.78
CA SER A 67 -4.39 1.56 35.70
C SER A 67 -3.13 2.44 35.74
N LEU A 68 -2.80 3.06 34.62
CA LEU A 68 -1.69 3.99 34.47
C LEU A 68 -2.05 5.43 34.90
N ASN A 69 -3.33 5.71 35.15
CA ASN A 69 -3.86 7.04 35.43
C ASN A 69 -3.47 8.09 34.36
N ILE A 70 -3.52 7.69 33.09
CA ILE A 70 -3.25 8.56 31.93
C ILE A 70 -4.44 8.63 30.99
N THR A 71 -4.56 9.72 30.24
CA THR A 71 -5.62 9.89 29.23
C THR A 71 -5.14 9.48 27.84
N PRO A 72 -6.04 9.12 26.91
CA PRO A 72 -5.69 8.91 25.50
C PRO A 72 -4.94 10.12 24.91
N SER A 73 -5.43 11.33 25.21
CA SER A 73 -4.86 12.58 24.69
C SER A 73 -3.45 12.85 25.22
N PHE A 74 -3.18 12.52 26.48
CA PHE A 74 -1.82 12.60 27.04
C PHE A 74 -0.87 11.67 26.27
N LEU A 75 -1.26 10.40 26.15
CA LEU A 75 -0.41 9.40 25.52
C LEU A 75 -0.15 9.74 24.05
N MET A 76 -1.15 10.24 23.32
CA MET A 76 -1.08 10.49 21.87
C MET A 76 -0.64 11.92 21.47
N SER A 77 -0.19 12.75 22.42
CA SER A 77 0.22 14.14 22.16
C SER A 77 1.42 14.28 21.21
N ASN A 78 1.58 15.43 20.54
CA ASN A 78 2.76 15.76 19.72
C ASN A 78 3.11 14.70 18.64
N ARG A 79 2.13 14.33 17.81
CA ARG A 79 2.35 13.46 16.64
C ARG A 79 1.93 14.18 15.37
N LYS A 80 2.67 13.96 14.28
CA LYS A 80 2.33 14.47 12.96
C LYS A 80 1.62 13.42 12.10
N ASN A 81 1.98 12.14 12.26
CA ASN A 81 1.45 11.03 11.47
C ASN A 81 0.67 10.06 12.36
N PRO A 82 -0.62 10.34 12.65
CA PRO A 82 -1.41 9.51 13.57
C PRO A 82 -1.68 8.11 13.04
N LEU A 83 -1.82 7.96 11.72
CA LEU A 83 -2.11 6.72 11.02
C LEU A 83 -0.87 5.85 10.73
N ASN A 84 0.30 6.22 11.28
CA ASN A 84 1.54 5.49 11.09
C ASN A 84 1.39 3.98 11.40
N ARG A 85 1.81 3.15 10.44
CA ARG A 85 1.70 1.69 10.45
C ARG A 85 3.05 0.98 10.63
N VAL A 86 4.15 1.69 10.84
CA VAL A 86 5.50 1.08 10.88
C VAL A 86 5.62 -0.04 11.92
N LYS A 87 4.97 0.10 13.10
CA LYS A 87 4.92 -0.95 14.13
C LYS A 87 4.15 -2.19 13.68
N GLU A 88 3.09 -1.99 12.92
CA GLU A 88 2.32 -3.07 12.30
C GLU A 88 3.19 -3.84 11.29
N PHE A 89 3.91 -3.14 10.42
CA PHE A 89 4.83 -3.73 9.45
C PHE A 89 5.98 -4.49 10.14
N GLN A 90 6.62 -3.92 11.17
CA GLN A 90 7.62 -4.61 11.99
C GLN A 90 7.11 -5.96 12.53
N ASN A 91 5.87 -5.98 13.06
CA ASN A 91 5.30 -7.20 13.60
C ASN A 91 4.99 -8.24 12.52
N VAL A 92 4.48 -7.80 11.36
CA VAL A 92 4.14 -8.70 10.25
C VAL A 92 5.41 -9.27 9.60
N LEU A 93 6.43 -8.44 9.40
CA LEU A 93 7.72 -8.81 8.80
C LEU A 93 8.71 -9.43 9.80
N ARG A 94 8.40 -9.40 11.10
CA ARG A 94 9.25 -9.89 12.20
C ARG A 94 10.61 -9.17 12.29
N ILE A 95 10.60 -7.88 11.97
CA ILE A 95 11.77 -7.01 12.05
C ILE A 95 11.70 -6.27 13.40
N ASP A 96 12.72 -6.46 14.25
CA ASP A 96 12.83 -5.71 15.50
C ASP A 96 13.40 -4.29 15.26
N THR A 97 13.35 -3.46 16.30
CA THR A 97 13.72 -2.04 16.16
C THR A 97 15.22 -1.83 15.99
N ASP A 98 16.04 -2.65 16.63
CA ASP A 98 17.50 -2.56 16.53
C ASP A 98 17.96 -3.00 15.14
N SER A 99 17.43 -4.14 14.64
CA SER A 99 17.71 -4.62 13.28
C SER A 99 17.27 -3.61 12.22
N LEU A 100 16.08 -3.01 12.35
CA LEU A 100 15.61 -1.98 11.41
C LEU A 100 16.51 -0.73 11.42
N ALA A 101 16.94 -0.28 12.60
CA ALA A 101 17.84 0.86 12.73
C ALA A 101 19.21 0.57 12.07
N GLU A 102 19.74 -0.63 12.28
CA GLU A 102 20.98 -1.10 11.66
C GLU A 102 20.86 -1.16 10.12
N ASP A 103 19.79 -1.78 9.61
CA ASP A 103 19.57 -1.92 8.16
C ASP A 103 19.40 -0.57 7.47
N VAL A 104 18.71 0.38 8.12
CA VAL A 104 18.53 1.75 7.61
C VAL A 104 19.80 2.59 7.78
N GLY A 105 20.64 2.30 8.78
CA GLY A 105 21.86 3.05 9.09
C GLY A 105 21.61 4.29 9.94
N VAL A 106 20.60 4.25 10.82
CA VAL A 106 20.24 5.33 11.77
C VAL A 106 20.30 4.83 13.21
N ASP A 107 20.19 5.73 14.17
CA ASP A 107 20.07 5.35 15.58
C ASP A 107 18.67 4.80 15.91
N VAL A 108 18.60 3.99 16.98
CA VAL A 108 17.35 3.38 17.45
C VAL A 108 16.31 4.43 17.86
N GLU A 109 16.72 5.58 18.39
CA GLU A 109 15.80 6.66 18.79
C GLU A 109 15.09 7.25 17.57
N THR A 110 15.75 7.35 16.41
CA THR A 110 15.14 7.76 15.14
C THR A 110 14.00 6.82 14.73
N ILE A 111 14.20 5.50 14.79
CA ILE A 111 13.13 4.52 14.50
C ILE A 111 12.02 4.60 15.55
N GLN A 112 12.34 4.73 16.84
CA GLN A 112 11.34 4.89 17.89
C GLN A 112 10.49 6.16 17.69
N ASN A 113 11.10 7.26 17.24
CA ASN A 113 10.40 8.48 16.90
C ASN A 113 9.40 8.24 15.77
N LEU A 114 9.81 7.57 14.69
CA LEU A 114 8.92 7.18 13.59
C LEU A 114 7.75 6.31 14.07
N LEU A 115 8.03 5.23 14.83
CA LEU A 115 7.00 4.35 15.40
C LEU A 115 5.98 5.10 16.25
N SER A 116 6.41 6.16 16.95
CA SER A 116 5.56 6.99 17.80
C SER A 116 4.72 8.04 17.05
N GLY A 117 4.79 8.04 15.71
CA GLY A 117 4.08 8.98 14.82
C GLY A 117 4.68 10.38 14.79
N LYS A 118 5.94 10.54 15.25
CA LYS A 118 6.68 11.78 15.01
C LYS A 118 7.17 11.82 13.57
N GLU A 119 7.44 13.02 13.11
CA GLU A 119 8.08 13.23 11.81
C GLU A 119 9.55 12.86 11.89
N VAL A 120 10.03 12.22 10.84
CA VAL A 120 11.43 11.94 10.58
C VAL A 120 11.79 12.52 9.22
N ASN A 121 13.08 12.61 8.92
CA ASN A 121 13.54 13.03 7.61
C ASN A 121 12.99 12.10 6.50
N GLN A 122 12.64 12.65 5.34
CA GLN A 122 12.02 11.92 4.23
C GLN A 122 12.92 10.79 3.70
N ALA A 123 14.24 11.02 3.63
CA ALA A 123 15.20 10.00 3.21
C ALA A 123 15.17 8.76 4.13
N VAL A 124 15.04 8.99 5.44
CA VAL A 124 14.90 7.90 6.43
C VAL A 124 13.59 7.13 6.20
N LEU A 125 12.49 7.83 5.89
CA LEU A 125 11.21 7.18 5.63
C LEU A 125 11.28 6.28 4.39
N TYR A 126 11.91 6.75 3.32
CA TYR A 126 12.17 5.95 2.13
C TYR A 126 13.05 4.73 2.42
N ASP A 127 14.15 4.89 3.16
CA ASP A 127 15.02 3.77 3.51
C ASP A 127 14.29 2.72 4.36
N VAL A 128 13.44 3.14 5.29
CA VAL A 128 12.57 2.22 6.05
C VAL A 128 11.60 1.50 5.12
N ALA A 129 10.98 2.21 4.16
CA ALA A 129 10.06 1.61 3.20
C ALA A 129 10.76 0.59 2.29
N MET A 130 11.99 0.88 1.86
CA MET A 130 12.84 -0.06 1.11
C MET A 130 13.16 -1.32 1.93
N VAL A 131 13.52 -1.19 3.22
CA VAL A 131 13.79 -2.36 4.09
C VAL A 131 12.52 -3.19 4.33
N MET A 132 11.36 -2.54 4.38
CA MET A 132 10.06 -3.20 4.57
C MET A 132 9.39 -3.65 3.28
N ASP A 133 10.05 -3.46 2.14
CA ASP A 133 9.60 -3.85 0.80
C ASP A 133 8.19 -3.31 0.46
N THR A 134 7.98 -2.04 0.80
CA THR A 134 6.70 -1.35 0.73
C THR A 134 6.88 0.13 0.34
N SER A 135 5.81 0.91 0.44
CA SER A 135 5.75 2.33 0.08
C SER A 135 5.72 3.22 1.33
N THR A 136 6.16 4.47 1.22
CA THR A 136 6.09 5.45 2.32
C THR A 136 4.64 5.79 2.67
N ASN A 137 3.75 5.86 1.68
CA ASN A 137 2.31 6.04 1.91
C ASN A 137 1.72 4.87 2.71
N ALA A 138 2.11 3.64 2.40
CA ALA A 138 1.72 2.46 3.14
C ALA A 138 2.18 2.50 4.60
N LEU A 139 3.43 2.94 4.86
CA LEU A 139 3.96 3.11 6.22
C LEU A 139 3.27 4.22 7.01
N LEU A 140 2.85 5.29 6.35
CA LEU A 140 2.16 6.41 6.98
C LEU A 140 0.64 6.20 7.10
N GLY A 141 0.10 5.14 6.47
CA GLY A 141 -1.33 4.87 6.41
C GLY A 141 -2.10 5.88 5.56
N LYS A 142 -1.48 6.35 4.48
CA LYS A 142 -2.02 7.33 3.53
C LYS A 142 -2.48 6.72 2.20
N ASN A 143 -2.27 5.43 2.01
CA ASN A 143 -2.70 4.69 0.83
C ASN A 143 -4.24 4.52 0.81
N PHE A 144 -4.85 4.64 -0.37
CA PHE A 144 -6.26 4.34 -0.61
C PHE A 144 -6.47 2.85 -0.90
N PHE A 145 -5.65 2.31 -1.80
CA PHE A 145 -5.61 0.88 -2.14
C PHE A 145 -4.90 0.08 -1.05
N ASP A 146 -4.83 -1.25 -1.15
CA ASP A 146 -4.16 -2.03 -0.11
C ASP A 146 -2.65 -1.78 -0.14
N ALA A 147 -2.02 -1.75 1.04
CA ALA A 147 -0.59 -1.54 1.16
C ALA A 147 0.22 -2.64 0.43
N PRO A 148 1.07 -2.29 -0.55
CA PRO A 148 1.87 -3.27 -1.26
C PRO A 148 3.02 -3.76 -0.36
N ILE A 149 3.20 -5.08 -0.28
CA ILE A 149 4.39 -5.71 0.32
C ILE A 149 4.88 -6.79 -0.64
N GLN A 150 6.15 -6.73 -1.04
CA GLN A 150 6.72 -7.68 -2.01
C GLN A 150 7.46 -8.87 -1.37
N VAL A 151 7.42 -8.97 -0.04
CA VAL A 151 7.83 -10.17 0.70
C VAL A 151 6.84 -11.32 0.46
N ILE A 152 7.35 -12.53 0.27
CA ILE A 152 6.54 -13.76 0.17
C ILE A 152 5.59 -13.87 1.37
N ASP A 153 4.30 -14.04 1.10
CA ASP A 153 3.22 -14.01 2.10
C ASP A 153 3.37 -15.07 3.20
N ASP A 154 4.04 -16.18 2.90
CA ASP A 154 4.30 -17.27 3.86
C ASP A 154 5.45 -16.97 4.83
N PHE A 155 6.35 -16.05 4.51
CA PHE A 155 7.37 -15.57 5.44
C PHE A 155 6.82 -14.53 6.42
N MET A 156 5.71 -13.90 6.07
CA MET A 156 5.01 -12.95 6.92
C MET A 156 4.27 -13.66 8.06
N LYS A 157 4.18 -12.97 9.20
CA LYS A 157 3.32 -13.42 10.30
C LYS A 157 1.86 -13.29 9.86
N LYS A 158 1.19 -14.43 9.70
CA LYS A 158 -0.26 -14.44 9.42
C LYS A 158 -1.00 -13.68 10.52
N THR A 159 -1.63 -12.58 10.14
CA THR A 159 -2.51 -11.82 11.04
C THR A 159 -3.95 -12.02 10.59
N ARG A 160 -4.91 -11.89 11.52
CA ARG A 160 -6.34 -11.84 11.15
C ARG A 160 -6.73 -10.46 10.60
N ARG A 161 -5.76 -9.58 10.39
CA ARG A 161 -5.96 -8.21 9.97
C ARG A 161 -5.78 -8.19 8.47
N TYR A 162 -6.86 -7.83 7.77
CA TYR A 162 -7.00 -8.06 6.35
C TYR A 162 -6.31 -6.99 5.49
N ASP A 163 -5.64 -6.00 6.07
CA ASP A 163 -5.12 -4.79 5.38
C ASP A 163 -3.61 -4.83 5.10
N VAL A 164 -2.95 -5.97 5.32
CA VAL A 164 -1.53 -6.20 5.01
C VAL A 164 -1.35 -7.61 4.45
N SER A 165 -0.80 -7.73 3.25
CA SER A 165 -0.59 -9.01 2.54
C SER A 165 0.67 -8.97 1.69
N GLY A 166 1.41 -10.07 1.64
CA GLY A 166 2.64 -10.20 0.85
C GLY A 166 2.40 -10.72 -0.56
N PHE A 167 3.49 -10.87 -1.30
CA PHE A 167 3.51 -11.54 -2.59
C PHE A 167 3.02 -12.98 -2.45
N TRP A 168 1.97 -13.31 -3.21
CA TRP A 168 1.36 -14.63 -3.22
C TRP A 168 1.75 -15.41 -4.47
N GLY A 169 1.84 -14.73 -5.61
CA GLY A 169 2.10 -15.35 -6.90
C GLY A 169 1.65 -14.46 -8.06
N PHE A 170 1.26 -15.08 -9.17
CA PHE A 170 0.92 -14.39 -10.41
C PHE A 170 -0.53 -14.62 -10.83
N LEU A 171 -1.13 -13.56 -11.36
CA LEU A 171 -2.40 -13.54 -12.07
C LEU A 171 -2.13 -13.52 -13.58
N GLY A 172 -2.55 -14.57 -14.28
CA GLY A 172 -2.56 -14.65 -15.73
C GLY A 172 -3.94 -14.32 -16.28
N ILE A 173 -4.04 -13.32 -17.17
CA ILE A 173 -5.30 -12.96 -17.85
C ILE A 173 -5.14 -13.21 -19.35
N LYS A 174 -6.00 -14.06 -19.92
CA LYS A 174 -6.12 -14.22 -21.36
C LYS A 174 -7.35 -13.48 -21.87
N LEU A 175 -7.14 -12.46 -22.72
CA LEU A 175 -8.22 -11.74 -23.38
C LEU A 175 -8.65 -12.47 -24.64
N LYS A 176 -9.93 -12.43 -25.00
CA LYS A 176 -10.46 -13.05 -26.25
C LYS A 176 -9.79 -12.54 -27.52
N SER A 177 -9.22 -11.32 -27.47
CA SER A 177 -8.56 -10.67 -28.60
C SER A 177 -7.06 -10.98 -28.72
N LYS A 178 -6.49 -11.77 -27.79
CA LYS A 178 -5.07 -12.10 -27.71
C LYS A 178 -4.86 -13.57 -27.40
N GLU A 179 -3.89 -14.19 -28.08
CA GLU A 179 -3.53 -15.58 -27.80
C GLU A 179 -2.72 -15.76 -26.51
N ALA A 180 -1.91 -14.76 -26.16
CA ALA A 180 -1.01 -14.81 -25.01
C ALA A 180 -1.66 -14.31 -23.72
N TYR A 181 -1.26 -14.90 -22.60
CA TYR A 181 -1.59 -14.41 -21.26
C TYR A 181 -0.79 -13.16 -20.93
N ARG A 182 -1.43 -12.27 -20.16
CA ARG A 182 -0.75 -11.20 -19.44
C ARG A 182 -0.61 -11.59 -17.98
N TRP A 183 0.62 -11.56 -17.49
CA TRP A 183 0.96 -12.00 -16.15
C TRP A 183 1.27 -10.81 -15.25
N TYR A 184 0.70 -10.82 -14.04
CA TYR A 184 0.88 -9.77 -13.07
C TYR A 184 1.18 -10.35 -11.68
N PRO A 185 2.24 -9.89 -10.99
CA PRO A 185 2.49 -10.30 -9.62
C PRO A 185 1.43 -9.68 -8.70
N ILE A 186 0.83 -10.48 -7.84
CA ILE A 186 -0.26 -10.06 -6.95
C ILE A 186 -0.04 -10.54 -5.51
N SER A 187 -0.71 -9.87 -4.58
CA SER A 187 -0.72 -10.28 -3.17
C SER A 187 -1.82 -11.31 -2.88
N SER A 188 -1.72 -11.95 -1.71
CA SER A 188 -2.71 -12.94 -1.25
C SER A 188 -4.11 -12.33 -1.08
N ARG A 189 -4.18 -11.05 -0.70
CA ARG A 189 -5.44 -10.32 -0.59
C ARG A 189 -6.06 -10.04 -1.96
N ILE A 190 -5.24 -9.73 -2.94
CA ILE A 190 -5.70 -9.47 -4.31
C ILE A 190 -6.25 -10.74 -4.95
N GLN A 191 -5.60 -11.88 -4.70
CA GLN A 191 -6.13 -13.18 -5.07
C GLN A 191 -7.55 -13.37 -4.50
N TYR A 192 -7.76 -13.13 -3.21
CA TYR A 192 -9.09 -13.22 -2.59
C TYR A 192 -10.09 -12.18 -3.12
N LYS A 193 -9.67 -10.93 -3.36
CA LYS A 193 -10.53 -9.88 -3.92
C LYS A 193 -11.03 -10.27 -5.31
N LEU A 194 -10.15 -10.80 -6.17
CA LEU A 194 -10.51 -11.22 -7.52
C LEU A 194 -11.60 -12.30 -7.51
N GLU A 195 -11.50 -13.29 -6.63
CA GLU A 195 -12.51 -14.35 -6.50
C GLU A 195 -13.92 -13.78 -6.23
N ASN A 196 -14.01 -12.68 -5.49
CA ASN A 196 -15.28 -12.00 -5.20
C ASN A 196 -15.76 -11.07 -6.33
N GLN A 197 -14.93 -10.84 -7.34
CA GLN A 197 -15.23 -9.98 -8.50
C GLN A 197 -15.52 -10.78 -9.79
N LEU A 198 -15.35 -12.11 -9.79
CA LEU A 198 -15.53 -12.94 -11.00
C LEU A 198 -16.93 -12.84 -11.63
N ASP A 199 -17.96 -12.55 -10.82
CA ASP A 199 -19.34 -12.40 -11.29
C ASP A 199 -19.73 -10.93 -11.61
N GLN A 200 -18.80 -9.98 -11.43
CA GLN A 200 -19.02 -8.56 -11.72
C GLN A 200 -18.76 -8.23 -13.19
N GLU A 201 -19.24 -7.08 -13.66
CA GLU A 201 -18.96 -6.64 -15.04
C GLU A 201 -17.48 -6.31 -15.23
N PHE A 202 -16.90 -5.59 -14.27
CA PHE A 202 -15.50 -5.22 -14.23
C PHE A 202 -14.85 -5.77 -12.96
N ALA A 203 -13.58 -6.15 -13.09
CA ALA A 203 -12.70 -6.28 -11.93
C ALA A 203 -11.69 -5.14 -11.90
N ILE A 204 -11.31 -4.75 -10.68
CA ILE A 204 -10.28 -3.78 -10.39
C ILE A 204 -9.26 -4.41 -9.44
N ILE A 205 -8.01 -4.50 -9.91
CA ILE A 205 -6.95 -5.25 -9.26
C ILE A 205 -5.65 -4.44 -9.24
N GLN A 206 -5.13 -4.20 -8.04
CA GLN A 206 -3.75 -3.71 -7.86
C GLN A 206 -2.75 -4.85 -8.02
N THR A 207 -1.56 -4.53 -8.50
CA THR A 207 -0.45 -5.47 -8.72
C THR A 207 0.80 -4.99 -8.01
N LEU A 208 1.78 -5.89 -7.83
CA LEU A 208 3.09 -5.55 -7.29
C LEU A 208 4.06 -5.00 -8.36
N SER A 209 3.59 -4.85 -9.60
CA SER A 209 4.33 -4.25 -10.72
C SER A 209 3.92 -2.80 -10.99
N ASN A 210 3.48 -2.07 -9.95
CA ASN A 210 2.96 -0.70 -10.05
C ASN A 210 1.79 -0.51 -11.05
N ARG A 211 0.93 -1.53 -11.22
CA ARG A 211 -0.27 -1.40 -12.07
C ARG A 211 -1.55 -1.58 -11.28
N LEU A 212 -2.49 -0.68 -11.51
CA LEU A 212 -3.89 -0.85 -11.20
C LEU A 212 -4.60 -1.26 -12.49
N ILE A 213 -5.22 -2.42 -12.50
CA ILE A 213 -5.79 -3.02 -13.71
C ILE A 213 -7.30 -3.02 -13.58
N ILE A 214 -7.96 -2.44 -14.57
CA ILE A 214 -9.41 -2.55 -14.76
C ILE A 214 -9.62 -3.45 -15.97
N PHE A 215 -10.40 -4.51 -15.85
CA PHE A 215 -10.71 -5.36 -17.00
C PHE A 215 -12.14 -5.83 -16.97
N LYS A 216 -12.70 -6.00 -18.17
CA LYS A 216 -14.09 -6.39 -18.38
C LYS A 216 -14.19 -7.90 -18.43
N MET A 217 -14.96 -8.51 -17.52
CA MET A 217 -15.10 -9.97 -17.45
C MET A 217 -15.64 -10.57 -18.74
N SER A 218 -16.51 -9.83 -19.46
CA SER A 218 -17.04 -10.28 -20.76
C SER A 218 -15.97 -10.41 -21.84
N GLU A 219 -14.81 -9.78 -21.70
CA GLU A 219 -13.71 -9.80 -22.68
C GLU A 219 -12.58 -10.76 -22.33
N VAL A 220 -12.65 -11.39 -21.16
CA VAL A 220 -11.71 -12.41 -20.69
C VAL A 220 -12.12 -13.78 -21.23
N GLU A 221 -11.14 -14.53 -21.74
CA GLU A 221 -11.28 -15.93 -22.16
C GLU A 221 -10.95 -16.88 -21.01
N ASP A 222 -9.85 -16.61 -20.29
CA ASP A 222 -9.37 -17.45 -19.20
C ASP A 222 -8.60 -16.63 -18.15
N ILE A 223 -8.65 -17.09 -16.90
CA ILE A 223 -7.92 -16.52 -15.75
C ILE A 223 -7.17 -17.66 -15.05
N ILE A 224 -5.85 -17.48 -14.91
CA ILE A 224 -4.99 -18.41 -14.16
C ILE A 224 -4.47 -17.71 -12.91
N LEU A 225 -4.58 -18.38 -11.79
CA LEU A 225 -3.97 -17.99 -10.52
C LEU A 225 -2.88 -19.00 -10.19
N MET A 226 -1.65 -18.52 -10.02
CA MET A 226 -0.49 -19.37 -9.78
C MET A 226 0.27 -18.85 -8.57
N ASP A 227 0.24 -19.60 -7.46
CA ASP A 227 1.03 -19.22 -6.28
C ASP A 227 2.54 -19.36 -6.53
N GLU A 228 3.35 -18.73 -5.69
CA GLU A 228 4.82 -18.72 -5.80
C GLU A 228 5.46 -20.12 -5.71
N ALA A 229 4.75 -21.10 -5.15
CA ALA A 229 5.21 -22.47 -4.98
C ALA A 229 4.81 -23.41 -6.14
N CYS A 230 4.06 -22.92 -7.13
CA CYS A 230 3.65 -23.69 -8.30
C CYS A 230 4.82 -23.94 -9.27
N ASP A 231 4.75 -25.06 -9.97
CA ASP A 231 5.66 -25.33 -11.08
C ASP A 231 5.42 -24.34 -12.24
N PRO A 232 6.48 -23.87 -12.93
CA PRO A 232 6.36 -22.97 -14.08
C PRO A 232 5.40 -23.43 -15.18
N LEU A 233 4.50 -22.53 -15.58
CA LEU A 233 3.52 -22.75 -16.65
C LEU A 233 4.01 -22.19 -18.01
N TYR A 234 5.15 -22.69 -18.50
CA TYR A 234 5.78 -22.17 -19.74
C TYR A 234 4.88 -22.22 -20.97
N GLU A 235 3.98 -23.20 -21.05
CA GLU A 235 3.01 -23.34 -22.15
C GLU A 235 1.96 -22.23 -22.20
N TYR A 236 1.79 -21.51 -21.08
CA TYR A 236 0.94 -20.33 -20.95
C TYR A 236 1.74 -19.01 -21.01
N GLY A 237 2.98 -19.07 -21.47
CA GLY A 237 3.86 -17.89 -21.61
C GLY A 237 4.43 -17.37 -20.30
N TRP A 238 4.37 -18.14 -19.22
CA TRP A 238 5.04 -17.80 -17.97
C TRP A 238 6.57 -17.89 -18.11
N SER A 239 7.31 -16.97 -17.50
CA SER A 239 8.77 -16.99 -17.45
C SER A 239 9.28 -16.46 -16.11
N GLU A 240 10.53 -16.79 -15.77
CA GLU A 240 11.19 -16.28 -14.56
C GLU A 240 11.44 -14.76 -14.62
N GLU A 241 11.46 -14.18 -15.82
CA GLU A 241 11.55 -12.72 -16.04
C GLU A 241 10.35 -11.98 -15.43
N LEU A 242 9.23 -12.67 -15.16
CA LEU A 242 8.06 -12.07 -14.52
C LEU A 242 8.35 -11.59 -13.09
N TYR A 243 9.35 -12.15 -12.40
CA TYR A 243 9.78 -11.61 -11.11
C TYR A 243 10.43 -10.23 -11.24
N GLU A 244 11.02 -9.91 -12.40
CA GLU A 244 11.61 -8.60 -12.69
C GLU A 244 10.54 -7.51 -12.92
N LEU A 245 9.27 -7.91 -13.08
CA LEU A 245 8.14 -6.97 -13.12
C LEU A 245 7.84 -6.34 -11.76
N MET A 246 8.29 -6.95 -10.65
CA MET A 246 8.08 -6.38 -9.32
C MET A 246 9.05 -5.21 -9.12
N ILE A 247 8.48 -4.02 -8.90
CA ILE A 247 9.25 -2.79 -8.70
C ILE A 247 9.05 -2.37 -7.25
N PRO A 248 10.11 -2.24 -6.43
CA PRO A 248 9.98 -1.86 -5.02
C PRO A 248 9.11 -0.60 -4.88
N PRO A 249 8.05 -0.57 -4.05
CA PRO A 249 7.08 0.52 -4.10
C PRO A 249 7.69 1.88 -3.67
N ALA A 250 8.61 1.87 -2.71
CA ALA A 250 9.39 3.06 -2.35
C ALA A 250 10.26 3.58 -3.51
N LEU A 251 10.73 2.71 -4.40
CA LEU A 251 11.47 3.10 -5.60
C LEU A 251 10.51 3.74 -6.60
N CYS A 252 9.31 3.18 -6.82
CA CYS A 252 8.27 3.80 -7.65
C CYS A 252 7.93 5.21 -7.15
N GLU A 253 7.67 5.37 -5.84
CA GLU A 253 7.40 6.68 -5.22
C GLU A 253 8.54 7.66 -5.47
N ALA A 254 9.78 7.26 -5.16
CA ALA A 254 10.94 8.11 -5.36
C ALA A 254 11.10 8.56 -6.82
N CYS A 255 10.93 7.66 -7.78
CA CYS A 255 11.05 7.98 -9.21
C CYS A 255 9.92 8.89 -9.71
N VAL A 256 8.69 8.74 -9.20
CA VAL A 256 7.56 9.62 -9.55
C VAL A 256 7.76 11.01 -8.97
N GLU A 257 8.18 11.13 -7.70
CA GLU A 257 8.45 12.43 -7.06
C GLU A 257 9.59 13.18 -7.77
N MET A 258 10.60 12.48 -8.27
CA MET A 258 11.69 13.08 -9.06
C MET A 258 11.22 13.74 -10.36
N TYR A 259 10.04 13.38 -10.88
CA TYR A 259 9.50 13.95 -12.12
C TYR A 259 9.27 15.46 -12.01
N GLU A 260 9.00 15.99 -10.80
CA GLU A 260 8.75 17.41 -10.60
C GLU A 260 10.04 18.27 -10.72
N ASP A 261 11.23 17.70 -10.49
CA ASP A 261 12.52 18.41 -10.42
C ASP A 261 13.63 17.71 -11.24
N MET A 262 13.32 17.36 -12.49
CA MET A 262 14.21 16.83 -13.56
C MET A 262 15.72 16.89 -13.23
N ASP A 263 16.31 15.73 -12.92
CA ASP A 263 17.74 15.47 -12.65
C ASP A 263 18.32 15.93 -11.30
N TYR A 264 17.53 16.43 -10.35
CA TYR A 264 18.03 16.78 -9.03
C TYR A 264 17.60 15.76 -7.95
N PHE A 265 18.59 15.13 -7.32
CA PHE A 265 18.37 14.33 -6.12
C PHE A 265 18.78 15.15 -4.88
N PRO A 266 17.89 15.90 -4.22
CA PRO A 266 18.22 16.56 -2.97
C PRO A 266 18.68 15.53 -1.94
N ASP A 267 19.90 15.70 -1.41
CA ASP A 267 20.45 14.83 -0.35
C ASP A 267 19.58 14.80 0.91
N GLU A 268 18.75 15.83 1.11
CA GLU A 268 17.83 15.92 2.26
C GLU A 268 16.58 15.03 2.11
N GLU A 269 16.24 14.60 0.89
CA GLU A 269 15.04 13.80 0.60
C GLU A 269 15.36 12.37 0.18
N PHE A 270 16.53 12.16 -0.43
CA PHE A 270 16.98 10.85 -0.91
C PHE A 270 18.33 10.47 -0.30
N SER A 271 18.38 9.34 0.38
CA SER A 271 19.63 8.87 1.00
C SER A 271 20.62 8.38 -0.09
N PRO A 272 21.93 8.38 0.19
CA PRO A 272 22.90 7.75 -0.70
C PRO A 272 22.59 6.27 -1.00
N LYS A 273 21.99 5.56 -0.02
CA LYS A 273 21.61 4.16 -0.16
C LYS A 273 20.46 3.98 -1.15
N LEU A 274 19.43 4.81 -1.06
CA LEU A 274 18.32 4.81 -2.01
C LEU A 274 18.78 5.19 -3.42
N LYS A 275 19.60 6.25 -3.55
CA LYS A 275 20.17 6.64 -4.86
C LYS A 275 20.95 5.50 -5.51
N GLN A 276 21.74 4.77 -4.71
CA GLN A 276 22.45 3.59 -5.18
C GLN A 276 21.49 2.47 -5.61
N ALA A 277 20.41 2.23 -4.86
CA ALA A 277 19.40 1.23 -5.21
C ALA A 277 18.68 1.56 -6.54
N ILE A 278 18.31 2.84 -6.73
CA ILE A 278 17.72 3.34 -7.99
C ILE A 278 18.70 3.12 -9.15
N ASN A 279 19.95 3.58 -9.00
CA ASN A 279 20.95 3.41 -10.06
C ASN A 279 21.21 1.93 -10.39
N LEU A 280 21.29 1.06 -9.39
CA LEU A 280 21.46 -0.38 -9.62
C LEU A 280 20.27 -0.98 -10.37
N TYR A 281 19.04 -0.57 -10.03
CA TYR A 281 17.83 -1.01 -10.72
C TYR A 281 17.82 -0.56 -12.18
N LEU A 282 18.17 0.72 -12.44
CA LEU A 282 18.31 1.28 -13.78
C LEU A 282 19.39 0.56 -14.61
N ASP A 283 20.58 0.37 -14.04
CA ASP A 283 21.72 -0.28 -14.69
C ASP A 283 21.39 -1.73 -15.07
N ASN A 284 20.71 -2.48 -14.18
CA ASN A 284 20.32 -3.87 -14.44
C ASN A 284 19.32 -3.99 -15.60
N ARG A 285 18.45 -3.00 -15.76
CA ARG A 285 17.45 -2.96 -16.85
C ARG A 285 17.95 -2.23 -18.10
N GLY A 286 19.11 -1.58 -18.02
CA GLY A 286 19.64 -0.74 -19.11
C GLY A 286 18.75 0.46 -19.42
N LEU A 287 18.06 1.00 -18.42
CA LEU A 287 17.14 2.12 -18.55
C LEU A 287 17.76 3.42 -18.03
N SER A 288 17.39 4.53 -18.64
CA SER A 288 17.51 5.85 -18.04
C SER A 288 16.38 6.11 -17.03
N ILE A 289 16.54 7.14 -16.19
CA ILE A 289 15.48 7.54 -15.26
C ILE A 289 14.22 8.00 -16.00
N GLU A 290 14.38 8.70 -17.13
CA GLU A 290 13.27 9.15 -17.98
C GLU A 290 12.49 7.97 -18.56
N GLU A 291 13.18 6.95 -19.06
CA GLU A 291 12.53 5.74 -19.58
C GLU A 291 11.79 4.96 -18.49
N LEU A 292 12.34 4.91 -17.27
CA LEU A 292 11.65 4.30 -16.14
C LEU A 292 10.42 5.12 -15.74
N GLN A 293 10.51 6.46 -15.72
CA GLN A 293 9.37 7.32 -15.41
C GLN A 293 8.25 7.17 -16.43
N ASP A 294 8.59 7.18 -17.72
CA ASP A 294 7.65 6.89 -18.81
C ASP A 294 6.95 5.54 -18.60
N GLU A 295 7.71 4.49 -18.26
CA GLU A 295 7.13 3.19 -17.93
C GLU A 295 6.20 3.27 -16.71
N LEU A 296 6.65 3.89 -15.61
CA LEU A 296 5.89 3.95 -14.36
C LEU A 296 4.58 4.70 -14.50
N LEU A 297 4.51 5.70 -15.39
CA LEU A 297 3.36 6.59 -15.56
C LEU A 297 2.54 6.28 -16.82
N GLU A 298 2.93 5.27 -17.60
CA GLU A 298 2.19 4.84 -18.77
C GLU A 298 0.81 4.28 -18.41
N VAL A 299 -0.20 4.70 -19.18
CA VAL A 299 -1.52 4.09 -19.26
C VAL A 299 -1.61 3.26 -20.53
N LYS A 300 -2.03 2.00 -20.39
CA LYS A 300 -2.26 1.08 -21.51
C LYS A 300 -3.72 0.68 -21.57
N ILE A 301 -4.34 0.81 -22.73
CA ILE A 301 -5.73 0.41 -22.95
C ILE A 301 -5.78 -0.59 -24.10
N LEU A 302 -6.32 -1.76 -23.82
CA LEU A 302 -6.60 -2.81 -24.80
C LEU A 302 -8.07 -2.82 -25.11
N PHE A 303 -8.38 -2.77 -26.40
CA PHE A 303 -9.76 -2.85 -26.88
C PHE A 303 -10.12 -4.30 -27.26
N PRO A 304 -11.42 -4.66 -27.28
CA PRO A 304 -11.89 -5.96 -27.75
C PRO A 304 -11.44 -6.31 -29.17
N SER A 305 -11.14 -5.32 -30.01
CA SER A 305 -10.57 -5.53 -31.35
C SER A 305 -9.13 -6.06 -31.34
N GLY A 306 -8.45 -6.03 -30.19
CA GLY A 306 -7.03 -6.33 -30.04
C GLY A 306 -6.11 -5.13 -30.28
N ASN A 307 -6.66 -3.97 -30.66
CA ASN A 307 -5.93 -2.71 -30.74
C ASN A 307 -5.50 -2.25 -29.34
N GLN A 308 -4.39 -1.52 -29.29
CA GLN A 308 -3.86 -0.94 -28.06
C GLN A 308 -3.68 0.56 -28.23
N LEU A 309 -3.98 1.30 -27.17
CA LEU A 309 -3.59 2.69 -26.95
C LEU A 309 -2.59 2.71 -25.77
N SER A 310 -1.51 3.49 -25.92
CA SER A 310 -0.50 3.75 -24.89
C SER A 310 -0.30 5.26 -24.81
N MET A 311 -0.27 5.81 -23.60
CA MET A 311 -0.08 7.25 -23.36
C MET A 311 0.55 7.47 -21.97
N GLY A 312 1.36 8.51 -21.80
CA GLY A 312 1.81 8.93 -20.47
C GLY A 312 0.68 9.66 -19.74
N TYR A 313 0.43 9.34 -18.48
CA TYR A 313 -0.66 9.96 -17.71
C TYR A 313 -0.24 11.30 -17.10
N ASN A 314 -1.00 12.35 -17.37
CA ASN A 314 -0.85 13.65 -16.71
C ASN A 314 -1.97 13.88 -15.68
N THR A 315 -3.23 13.83 -16.11
CA THR A 315 -4.37 14.08 -15.24
C THR A 315 -5.65 13.44 -15.80
N SER A 316 -6.72 13.46 -15.00
CA SER A 316 -8.05 12.99 -15.39
C SER A 316 -9.14 13.87 -14.80
N GLU A 317 -10.28 13.95 -15.50
CA GLU A 317 -11.44 14.73 -15.01
C GLU A 317 -12.34 13.91 -14.08
N ASN A 318 -12.49 12.60 -14.34
CA ASN A 318 -13.50 11.76 -13.70
C ASN A 318 -13.01 10.35 -13.34
N LEU A 319 -11.71 10.06 -13.50
CA LEU A 319 -11.19 8.72 -13.22
C LEU A 319 -11.35 8.35 -11.74
N ASN A 320 -11.11 9.28 -10.82
CA ASN A 320 -11.21 9.01 -9.38
C ASN A 320 -12.62 8.58 -8.95
N GLU A 321 -13.66 9.23 -9.50
CA GLU A 321 -15.05 8.87 -9.24
C GLU A 321 -15.39 7.47 -9.79
N ILE A 322 -14.87 7.13 -10.97
CA ILE A 322 -15.02 5.80 -11.58
C ILE A 322 -14.26 4.74 -10.77
N LEU A 323 -13.04 5.04 -10.32
CA LEU A 323 -12.26 4.13 -9.48
C LEU A 323 -12.93 3.90 -8.12
N LEU A 324 -13.53 4.94 -7.53
CA LEU A 324 -14.28 4.84 -6.29
C LEU A 324 -15.50 3.93 -6.47
N SER A 325 -16.29 4.13 -7.53
CA SER A 325 -17.49 3.31 -7.78
C SER A 325 -17.15 1.85 -8.10
N LEU A 326 -16.07 1.59 -8.84
CA LEU A 326 -15.59 0.23 -9.11
C LEU A 326 -14.98 -0.45 -7.87
N SER A 327 -14.43 0.32 -6.93
CA SER A 327 -13.85 -0.21 -5.70
C SER A 327 -14.88 -0.45 -4.60
N ASP A 328 -16.04 0.22 -4.65
CA ASP A 328 -17.12 0.09 -3.67
C ASP A 328 -18.00 -1.14 -3.95
N MET A 329 -17.61 -2.26 -3.34
CA MET A 329 -18.29 -3.56 -3.46
C MET A 329 -19.71 -3.57 -2.88
N ASP A 330 -20.09 -2.60 -2.04
CA ASP A 330 -21.41 -2.53 -1.42
C ASP A 330 -22.43 -1.73 -2.27
N GLY A 331 -22.00 -1.19 -3.41
CA GLY A 331 -22.85 -0.47 -4.37
C GLY A 331 -23.43 0.82 -3.80
N SER A 332 -22.79 1.41 -2.79
CA SER A 332 -23.24 2.66 -2.19
C SER A 332 -22.92 3.88 -3.06
N PHE A 333 -21.95 3.73 -3.96
CA PHE A 333 -21.57 4.71 -4.98
C PHE A 333 -21.97 4.25 -6.39
N GLU A 334 -23.14 4.68 -6.88
CA GLU A 334 -23.53 4.53 -8.28
C GLU A 334 -23.11 5.77 -9.08
N PHE A 335 -21.84 5.83 -9.48
CA PHE A 335 -21.34 6.83 -10.41
C PHE A 335 -20.65 6.14 -11.58
N MET A 336 -21.23 6.23 -12.78
CA MET A 336 -20.59 5.73 -13.99
C MET A 336 -20.86 6.68 -15.14
N ASP A 337 -20.07 7.74 -15.18
CA ASP A 337 -19.75 8.33 -16.48
C ASP A 337 -19.26 7.21 -17.41
N ARG A 338 -19.88 7.14 -18.58
CA ARG A 338 -19.56 6.09 -19.56
C ARG A 338 -18.18 6.29 -20.17
N PHE A 339 -17.65 7.50 -20.09
CA PHE A 339 -16.34 7.87 -20.60
C PHE A 339 -15.38 8.12 -19.46
N VAL A 340 -14.17 7.57 -19.57
CA VAL A 340 -13.01 8.01 -18.81
C VAL A 340 -12.34 9.12 -19.62
N THR A 341 -12.16 10.30 -19.01
CA THR A 341 -11.43 11.42 -19.64
C THR A 341 -10.02 11.48 -19.07
N LEU A 342 -9.02 11.21 -19.92
CA LEU A 342 -7.60 11.22 -19.60
C LEU A 342 -6.87 12.28 -20.42
N THR A 343 -5.93 12.99 -19.82
CA THR A 343 -5.04 13.92 -20.50
C THR A 343 -3.61 13.40 -20.43
N ASP A 344 -2.90 13.40 -21.56
CA ASP A 344 -1.48 13.03 -21.59
C ASP A 344 -0.53 14.22 -21.34
N TYR A 345 0.77 13.94 -21.27
CA TYR A 345 1.81 14.98 -21.11
C TYR A 345 1.88 16.00 -22.25
N ASN A 346 1.30 15.70 -23.40
CA ASN A 346 1.22 16.61 -24.54
C ASN A 346 -0.10 17.40 -24.53
N GLU A 347 -0.87 17.34 -23.43
CA GLU A 347 -2.18 17.96 -23.28
C GLU A 347 -3.22 17.42 -24.27
N VAL A 348 -3.02 16.20 -24.79
CA VAL A 348 -3.99 15.51 -25.63
C VAL A 348 -5.04 14.89 -24.73
N ILE A 349 -6.30 15.24 -24.97
CA ILE A 349 -7.45 14.74 -24.22
C ILE A 349 -8.04 13.52 -24.93
N HIS A 350 -8.14 12.42 -24.20
CA HIS A 350 -8.72 11.16 -24.63
C HIS A 350 -10.02 10.90 -23.87
N HIS A 351 -11.12 10.73 -24.60
CA HIS A 351 -12.38 10.24 -24.04
C HIS A 351 -12.57 8.76 -24.41
N ILE A 352 -12.41 7.88 -23.42
CA ILE A 352 -12.44 6.43 -23.61
C ILE A 352 -13.77 5.88 -23.09
N LEU A 353 -14.55 5.26 -23.96
CA LEU A 353 -15.78 4.58 -23.57
C LEU A 353 -15.44 3.31 -22.77
N LEU A 354 -15.72 3.30 -21.47
CA LEU A 354 -15.37 2.21 -20.55
C LEU A 354 -16.03 0.88 -20.98
N ASP A 355 -17.26 0.92 -21.49
CA ASP A 355 -17.95 -0.26 -22.02
C ASP A 355 -17.18 -0.98 -23.15
N ASN A 356 -16.29 -0.26 -23.82
CA ASN A 356 -15.54 -0.73 -24.99
C ASN A 356 -14.07 -1.04 -24.68
N ILE A 357 -13.65 -1.06 -23.43
CA ILE A 357 -12.32 -1.58 -23.07
C ILE A 357 -12.40 -3.09 -22.79
N ALA A 358 -11.33 -3.81 -23.12
CA ALA A 358 -11.11 -5.15 -22.61
C ALA A 358 -10.30 -5.10 -21.32
N LEU A 359 -9.25 -4.27 -21.29
CA LEU A 359 -8.36 -4.08 -20.16
C LEU A 359 -7.73 -2.68 -20.21
N MET A 360 -7.57 -2.05 -19.05
CA MET A 360 -6.87 -0.78 -18.84
C MET A 360 -5.86 -0.97 -17.70
N GLU A 361 -4.60 -0.65 -17.95
CA GLU A 361 -3.53 -0.59 -16.96
C GLU A 361 -3.27 0.88 -16.63
N LEU A 362 -3.36 1.22 -15.34
CA LEU A 362 -3.12 2.56 -14.78
C LEU A 362 -1.89 2.51 -13.85
N PRO A 363 -1.18 3.65 -13.68
CA PRO A 363 -0.04 3.75 -12.78
C PRO A 363 -0.48 3.69 -11.31
N LEU A 364 -0.30 2.54 -10.64
CA LEU A 364 -0.88 2.29 -9.30
C LEU A 364 -0.47 3.34 -8.27
N GLN A 365 0.83 3.65 -8.18
CA GLN A 365 1.34 4.57 -7.16
C GLN A 365 0.74 5.97 -7.30
N LEU A 366 0.57 6.45 -8.53
CA LEU A 366 -0.04 7.74 -8.79
C LEU A 366 -1.55 7.70 -8.47
N MET A 367 -2.24 6.65 -8.92
CA MET A 367 -3.67 6.47 -8.64
C MET A 367 -3.94 6.38 -7.14
N ASP A 368 -3.07 5.73 -6.37
CA ASP A 368 -3.20 5.63 -4.92
C ASP A 368 -3.11 7.00 -4.24
N THR A 369 -2.14 7.84 -4.65
CA THR A 369 -1.99 9.21 -4.15
C THR A 369 -3.18 10.10 -4.54
N GLU A 370 -3.61 10.06 -5.79
CA GLU A 370 -4.76 10.86 -6.27
C GLU A 370 -6.06 10.45 -5.59
N MET A 371 -6.31 9.14 -5.46
CA MET A 371 -7.49 8.60 -4.79
C MET A 371 -7.51 8.91 -3.30
N ALA A 372 -6.36 8.82 -2.61
CA ALA A 372 -6.28 9.17 -1.20
C ALA A 372 -6.64 10.64 -0.97
N LYS A 373 -6.08 11.54 -1.79
CA LYS A 373 -6.38 12.98 -1.73
C LYS A 373 -7.86 13.25 -2.02
N PHE A 374 -8.40 12.64 -3.08
CA PHE A 374 -9.80 12.78 -3.45
C PHE A 374 -10.74 12.30 -2.33
N HIS A 375 -10.43 11.16 -1.71
CA HIS A 375 -11.20 10.62 -0.60
C HIS A 375 -11.16 11.54 0.63
N ASP A 376 -9.99 12.06 1.00
CA ASP A 376 -9.85 12.99 2.12
C ASP A 376 -10.63 14.28 1.89
N GLU A 377 -10.59 14.84 0.69
CA GLU A 377 -11.36 16.03 0.29
C GLU A 377 -12.86 15.76 0.40
N MET A 378 -13.33 14.63 -0.13
CA MET A 378 -14.73 14.22 -0.07
C MET A 378 -15.21 14.03 1.38
N MET A 379 -14.42 13.36 2.22
CA MET A 379 -14.77 13.14 3.63
C MET A 379 -14.79 14.44 4.44
N ALA A 380 -13.90 15.39 4.13
CA ALA A 380 -13.90 16.70 4.77
C ALA A 380 -15.13 17.53 4.42
N GLU A 381 -15.66 17.41 3.21
CA GLU A 381 -16.94 18.03 2.81
C GLU A 381 -18.11 17.43 3.58
N PHE A 382 -18.17 16.11 3.72
CA PHE A 382 -19.23 15.43 4.48
C PHE A 382 -19.22 15.74 5.99
N GLU A 383 -18.04 15.95 6.60
CA GLU A 383 -17.94 16.34 8.02
C GLU A 383 -18.19 17.84 8.27
N GLY A 384 -18.20 18.65 7.21
CA GLY A 384 -18.45 20.10 7.25
C GLY A 384 -19.93 20.49 7.16
N GLU A 385 -20.81 19.56 6.79
CA GLU A 385 -22.29 19.71 6.78
C GLU A 385 -22.93 19.23 8.10
#